data_AF-F0IJ92-F1
#
_entry.id   AF-F0IJ92-F1
#
_cell.length_a   1.000
_cell.length_b   1.000
_cell.length_c   1.000
_cell.angle_alpha   90.00
_cell.angle_beta   90.00
_cell.angle_gamma   90.00
#
_symmetry.space_group_name_H-M   'P 1'
#
loop_
_entity.id
_entity.type
_entity.pdbx_description
1 polymer ?
#
loop_
_entity_poly.entity_id
_entity_poly.type
_entity_poly.pdbx_seq_one_letter_code
_entity_poly.pdbx_strand_id
1 'polypeptide(L)'
;MMRLWTVQDKTVLETLRNDKIYFPNFDKSEYLKQIPAMAGLYNVFLNIFCTLNNTHLNGLVFCFAQMDSNGEVVGIDDFYSFVQKNKRSIKSLWKQFDIKYNIILELEVNEEFLNLMNIDINDFQFLMPPIEPDNIYYHEEDVGNILNEVARGVTRVGKLPSGVIQSHLPYIKPEYVVNTFSMFGLLD
;
A
#
# COMPACT_ATOMS: atom_id res chain seq x y z
N MET A 1 10.54 -14.27 5.02
CA MET A 1 9.68 -13.42 5.89
C MET A 1 9.86 -11.97 5.45
N MET A 2 8.78 -11.22 5.33
CA MET A 2 8.76 -9.82 4.88
C MET A 2 7.95 -9.00 5.87
N ARG A 3 8.54 -7.91 6.37
CA ARG A 3 7.87 -6.94 7.23
C ARG A 3 7.08 -5.94 6.39
N LEU A 4 5.79 -5.84 6.66
CA LEU A 4 4.88 -4.90 6.00
C LEU A 4 4.09 -4.09 7.02
N TRP A 5 3.78 -2.85 6.70
CA TRP A 5 2.99 -1.97 7.55
C TRP A 5 1.71 -1.57 6.84
N THR A 6 0.57 -1.58 7.50
CA THR A 6 -0.68 -1.15 6.84
C THR A 6 -1.56 -0.36 7.80
N VAL A 7 -2.31 0.59 7.25
CA VAL A 7 -3.33 1.35 7.99
C VAL A 7 -4.69 0.76 7.66
N GLN A 8 -5.43 0.34 8.68
CA GLN A 8 -6.72 -0.34 8.53
C GLN A 8 -7.79 0.29 9.40
N ASP A 9 -9.06 0.04 9.09
CA ASP A 9 -10.16 0.31 10.02
C ASP A 9 -10.12 -0.69 11.19
N LYS A 10 -10.51 -0.25 12.40
CA LYS A 10 -10.54 -1.09 13.60
C LYS A 10 -11.37 -2.37 13.45
N THR A 11 -12.40 -2.35 12.61
CA THR A 11 -13.22 -3.54 12.29
C THR A 11 -12.43 -4.68 11.65
N VAL A 12 -11.27 -4.40 11.04
CA VAL A 12 -10.37 -5.44 10.54
C VAL A 12 -9.85 -6.30 11.71
N LEU A 13 -9.51 -5.70 12.86
CA LEU A 13 -9.12 -6.48 14.03
C LEU A 13 -10.26 -7.31 14.59
N GLU A 14 -11.49 -6.80 14.53
CA GLU A 14 -12.67 -7.57 14.97
C GLU A 14 -12.87 -8.81 14.09
N THR A 15 -12.59 -8.69 12.79
CA THR A 15 -12.57 -9.84 11.88
C THR A 15 -11.49 -10.83 12.28
N LEU A 16 -10.25 -10.37 12.45
CA LEU A 16 -9.09 -11.20 12.76
C LEU A 16 -9.18 -11.91 14.12
N ARG A 17 -9.74 -11.25 15.15
CA ARG A 17 -9.93 -11.80 16.51
C ARG A 17 -10.89 -12.98 16.57
N ASN A 18 -11.77 -13.12 15.58
CA ASN A 18 -12.66 -14.27 15.46
C ASN A 18 -12.00 -15.41 14.66
N ASP A 19 -10.66 -15.42 14.60
CA ASP A 19 -9.80 -16.30 13.81
C ASP A 19 -10.19 -16.36 12.32
N LYS A 20 -10.71 -15.23 11.79
CA LYS A 20 -11.09 -15.10 10.39
C LYS A 20 -10.03 -14.35 9.61
N ILE A 21 -9.76 -14.84 8.42
CA ILE A 21 -8.96 -14.13 7.41
C ILE A 21 -9.75 -12.90 6.94
N TYR A 22 -9.12 -11.73 6.93
CA TYR A 22 -9.71 -10.51 6.37
C TYR A 22 -9.43 -10.43 4.87
N PHE A 23 -10.50 -10.42 4.06
CA PHE A 23 -10.43 -10.18 2.63
C PHE A 23 -10.95 -8.77 2.29
N PRO A 24 -10.12 -7.89 1.72
CA PRO A 24 -10.56 -6.58 1.26
C PRO A 24 -11.58 -6.69 0.11
N ASN A 25 -12.47 -5.71 0.02
CA ASN A 25 -13.44 -5.59 -1.05
C ASN A 25 -13.61 -4.11 -1.44
N PHE A 26 -13.24 -3.77 -2.67
CA PHE A 26 -13.29 -2.41 -3.19
C PHE A 26 -14.71 -1.85 -3.30
N ASP A 27 -15.73 -2.68 -3.54
CA ASP A 27 -17.14 -2.24 -3.57
C ASP A 27 -17.62 -1.73 -2.19
N LYS A 28 -16.95 -2.17 -1.12
CA LYS A 28 -17.23 -1.76 0.27
C LYS A 28 -16.34 -0.61 0.74
N SER A 29 -15.41 -0.13 -0.08
CA SER A 29 -14.46 0.91 0.31
C SER A 29 -15.13 2.28 0.40
N GLU A 30 -15.23 2.84 1.61
CA GLU A 30 -15.70 4.22 1.82
C GLU A 30 -14.79 5.24 1.12
N TYR A 31 -13.49 4.98 1.06
CA TYR A 31 -12.53 5.83 0.34
C TYR A 31 -12.84 5.91 -1.16
N LEU A 32 -13.10 4.77 -1.81
CA LEU A 32 -13.44 4.75 -3.23
C LEU A 32 -14.84 5.32 -3.52
N LYS A 33 -15.78 5.24 -2.57
CA LYS A 33 -17.07 5.95 -2.67
C LYS A 33 -16.90 7.46 -2.64
N GLN A 34 -15.96 7.96 -1.82
CA GLN A 34 -15.66 9.39 -1.72
C GLN A 34 -14.85 9.91 -2.91
N ILE A 35 -14.01 9.07 -3.52
CA ILE A 35 -13.17 9.44 -4.67
C ILE A 35 -13.35 8.43 -5.82
N PRO A 36 -14.52 8.42 -6.51
CA PRO A 36 -14.83 7.41 -7.53
C PRO A 36 -13.86 7.38 -8.71
N ALA A 37 -13.22 8.51 -9.01
CA ALA A 37 -12.19 8.61 -10.05
C ALA A 37 -11.05 7.61 -9.81
N MET A 38 -10.80 7.22 -8.55
CA MET A 38 -9.73 6.28 -8.21
C MET A 38 -10.03 4.82 -8.52
N ALA A 39 -11.32 4.45 -8.67
CA ALA A 39 -11.73 3.07 -8.84
C ALA A 39 -11.07 2.40 -10.05
N GLY A 40 -10.85 3.14 -11.14
CA GLY A 40 -10.18 2.64 -12.34
C GLY A 40 -8.76 2.16 -12.05
N LEU A 41 -7.94 2.98 -11.38
CA LEU A 41 -6.56 2.62 -11.04
C LEU A 41 -6.51 1.42 -10.09
N TYR A 42 -7.36 1.43 -9.06
CA TYR A 42 -7.40 0.34 -8.08
C TYR A 42 -7.77 -0.99 -8.74
N ASN A 43 -8.73 -0.98 -9.68
CA ASN A 43 -9.09 -2.18 -10.45
C ASN A 43 -7.97 -2.63 -11.40
N VAL A 44 -7.20 -1.71 -11.99
CA VAL A 44 -5.99 -2.08 -12.76
C VAL A 44 -5.00 -2.83 -11.87
N PHE A 45 -4.70 -2.31 -10.68
CA PHE A 45 -3.79 -2.96 -9.73
C PHE A 45 -4.32 -4.31 -9.24
N LEU A 46 -5.62 -4.42 -8.97
CA LEU A 46 -6.27 -5.69 -8.62
C LEU A 46 -6.11 -6.74 -9.72
N ASN A 47 -6.36 -6.36 -10.97
CA ASN A 47 -6.25 -7.26 -12.12
C ASN A 47 -4.80 -7.71 -12.35
N ILE A 48 -3.84 -6.80 -12.25
CA ILE A 48 -2.42 -7.13 -12.35
C ILE A 48 -2.03 -8.10 -11.23
N PHE A 49 -2.38 -7.79 -9.98
CA PHE A 49 -2.07 -8.64 -8.83
C PHE A 49 -2.66 -10.04 -8.98
N CYS A 50 -3.93 -10.13 -9.39
CA CYS A 50 -4.61 -11.40 -9.62
C CYS A 50 -3.92 -12.22 -10.71
N THR A 51 -3.50 -11.57 -11.80
CA THR A 51 -2.78 -12.21 -12.91
C THR A 51 -1.42 -12.73 -12.46
N LEU A 52 -0.62 -11.91 -11.77
CA LEU A 52 0.71 -12.27 -11.28
C LEU A 52 0.68 -13.44 -10.30
N ASN A 53 -0.33 -13.48 -9.45
CA ASN A 53 -0.43 -14.46 -8.36
C ASN A 53 -1.41 -15.60 -8.65
N ASN A 54 -2.02 -15.65 -9.85
CA ASN A 54 -3.06 -16.61 -10.22
C ASN A 54 -4.20 -16.69 -9.17
N THR A 55 -4.73 -15.54 -8.77
CA THR A 55 -5.80 -15.42 -7.77
C THR A 55 -7.04 -14.75 -8.34
N HIS A 56 -8.15 -14.81 -7.58
CA HIS A 56 -9.39 -14.10 -7.88
C HIS A 56 -9.83 -13.37 -6.61
N LEU A 57 -9.74 -12.05 -6.61
CA LEU A 57 -9.93 -11.21 -5.43
C LEU A 57 -10.89 -10.06 -5.74
N ASN A 58 -11.53 -9.52 -4.70
CA ASN A 58 -12.42 -8.36 -4.82
C ASN A 58 -11.76 -7.06 -4.33
N GLY A 59 -10.49 -7.11 -3.95
CA GLY A 59 -9.73 -5.99 -3.44
C GLY A 59 -8.32 -6.40 -3.04
N LEU A 60 -7.53 -5.42 -2.62
CA LEU A 60 -6.16 -5.60 -2.13
C LEU A 60 -5.98 -4.86 -0.81
N VAL A 61 -5.09 -5.40 0.02
CA VAL A 61 -4.53 -4.71 1.18
C VAL A 61 -3.34 -3.92 0.68
N PHE A 62 -3.32 -2.61 0.94
CA PHE A 62 -2.21 -1.74 0.60
C PHE A 62 -1.30 -1.60 1.82
N CYS A 63 -0.02 -1.91 1.62
CA CYS A 63 1.00 -1.93 2.66
C CYS A 63 2.14 -0.98 2.29
N PHE A 64 2.82 -0.47 3.31
CA PHE A 64 4.07 0.25 3.22
C PHE A 64 5.23 -0.70 3.53
N ALA A 65 6.28 -0.61 2.73
CA ALA A 65 7.56 -1.24 2.93
C ALA A 65 8.68 -0.23 2.62
N GLN A 66 9.90 -0.51 3.06
CA GLN A 66 11.07 0.30 2.73
C GLN A 66 11.87 -0.37 1.62
N MET A 67 12.35 0.43 0.64
CA MET A 67 13.10 -0.10 -0.52
C MET A 67 14.57 -0.47 -0.20
N ASP A 68 15.10 -0.06 0.96
CA ASP A 68 16.55 0.14 1.15
C ASP A 68 17.28 -0.94 1.95
N SER A 69 18.59 -1.08 1.69
CA SER A 69 19.55 -1.98 2.34
C SER A 69 19.84 -1.70 3.82
N ASN A 70 19.20 -0.68 4.41
CA ASN A 70 19.41 -0.20 5.78
C ASN A 70 18.66 -1.02 6.85
N GLY A 71 17.98 -2.10 6.46
CA GLY A 71 17.23 -2.98 7.35
C GLY A 71 15.72 -2.82 7.22
N GLU A 72 14.99 -3.78 7.76
CA GLU A 72 13.52 -3.73 7.85
C GLU A 72 13.09 -2.61 8.80
N VAL A 73 11.95 -1.96 8.53
CA VAL A 73 11.30 -1.07 9.49
C VAL A 73 10.69 -1.92 10.59
N VAL A 74 11.36 -2.05 11.74
CA VAL A 74 10.96 -2.94 12.83
C VAL A 74 10.45 -2.13 14.01
N GLY A 75 9.23 -2.40 14.44
CA GLY A 75 8.61 -1.68 15.54
C GLY A 75 8.12 -0.27 15.18
N ILE A 76 7.30 0.28 16.09
CA ILE A 76 6.52 1.49 15.82
C ILE A 76 7.36 2.77 15.76
N ASP A 77 8.46 2.86 16.51
CA ASP A 77 9.31 4.06 16.52
C ASP A 77 10.04 4.24 15.18
N ASP A 78 10.49 3.13 14.59
CA ASP A 78 11.10 3.12 13.26
C ASP A 78 10.06 3.44 12.19
N PHE A 79 8.86 2.87 12.29
CA PHE A 79 7.77 3.17 11.36
C PHE A 79 7.32 4.64 11.46
N TYR A 80 7.22 5.17 12.68
CA TYR A 80 6.95 6.58 12.90
C TYR A 80 8.03 7.46 12.26
N SER A 81 9.31 7.16 12.51
CA SER A 81 10.43 7.90 11.93
C SER A 81 10.44 7.83 10.40
N PHE A 82 10.14 6.66 9.85
CA PHE A 82 9.98 6.44 8.41
C PHE A 82 8.86 7.30 7.82
N VAL A 83 7.69 7.33 8.45
CA VAL A 83 6.55 8.15 8.02
C VAL A 83 6.88 9.65 8.11
N GLN A 84 7.50 10.11 9.20
CA GLN A 84 7.87 11.52 9.36
C GLN A 84 8.95 11.95 8.35
N LYS A 85 9.96 11.11 8.10
CA LYS A 85 11.00 11.36 7.10
C LYS A 85 10.40 11.51 5.71
N ASN A 86 9.44 10.65 5.36
CA ASN A 86 8.79 10.61 4.05
C ASN A 86 7.51 11.42 3.98
N LYS A 87 7.24 12.31 4.96
CA LYS A 87 5.98 13.04 5.10
C LYS A 87 5.56 13.77 3.84
N ARG A 88 6.51 14.28 3.04
CA ARG A 88 6.20 15.01 1.79
C ARG A 88 5.49 14.12 0.76
N SER A 89 5.93 12.87 0.59
CA SER A 89 5.31 11.94 -0.37
C SER A 89 3.97 11.44 0.15
N ILE A 90 3.84 11.10 1.43
CA ILE A 90 2.62 10.45 1.93
C ILE A 90 1.58 11.39 2.54
N LYS A 91 1.81 12.71 2.59
CA LYS A 91 0.93 13.69 3.27
C LYS A 91 -0.53 13.62 2.83
N SER A 92 -0.77 13.52 1.52
CA SER A 92 -2.12 13.51 0.94
C SER A 92 -2.90 12.26 1.36
N LEU A 93 -2.24 11.10 1.33
CA LEU A 93 -2.78 9.82 1.79
C LEU A 93 -3.01 9.83 3.30
N TRP A 94 -2.03 10.29 4.08
CA TRP A 94 -2.09 10.25 5.55
C TRP A 94 -3.26 11.07 6.11
N LYS A 95 -3.65 12.15 5.42
CA LYS A 95 -4.83 12.97 5.75
C LYS A 95 -6.17 12.26 5.57
N GLN A 96 -6.21 11.15 4.84
CA GLN A 96 -7.43 10.37 4.61
C GLN A 96 -7.73 9.43 5.79
N PHE A 97 -6.77 9.21 6.67
CA PHE A 97 -6.94 8.33 7.82
C PHE A 97 -7.53 9.08 9.00
N ASP A 98 -8.56 8.50 9.60
CA ASP A 98 -9.15 8.97 10.84
C ASP A 98 -8.34 8.44 12.02
N ILE A 99 -7.69 9.34 12.76
CA ILE A 99 -6.84 9.00 13.92
C ILE A 99 -7.61 8.19 14.98
N LYS A 100 -8.94 8.36 15.07
CA LYS A 100 -9.78 7.66 16.05
C LYS A 100 -10.22 6.28 15.58
N TYR A 101 -10.48 6.08 14.29
CA TYR A 101 -11.04 4.83 13.76
C TYR A 101 -10.04 3.96 13.02
N ASN A 102 -8.95 4.54 12.54
CA ASN A 102 -7.86 3.79 11.93
C ASN A 102 -6.82 3.33 12.96
N ILE A 103 -6.13 2.27 12.58
CA ILE A 103 -5.06 1.62 13.32
C ILE A 103 -3.94 1.26 12.37
N ILE A 104 -2.74 1.10 12.92
CA ILE A 104 -1.57 0.62 12.19
C ILE A 104 -1.35 -0.84 12.57
N LEU A 105 -1.19 -1.70 11.58
CA LEU A 105 -0.81 -3.10 11.75
C LEU A 105 0.63 -3.29 11.28
N GLU A 106 1.44 -3.90 12.13
CA GLU A 106 2.73 -4.47 11.77
C GLU A 106 2.50 -5.92 11.37
N LEU A 107 2.88 -6.27 10.14
CA LEU A 107 2.67 -7.57 9.56
C LEU A 107 4.02 -8.26 9.27
N GLU A 108 4.09 -9.55 9.57
CA GLU A 108 5.17 -10.44 9.13
C GLU A 108 4.58 -11.51 8.21
N VAL A 109 4.91 -11.41 6.92
CA VAL A 109 4.36 -12.29 5.88
C VAL A 109 5.41 -13.30 5.46
N ASN A 110 5.04 -14.58 5.49
CA ASN A 110 5.89 -15.68 5.04
C ASN A 110 5.22 -16.47 3.92
N GLU A 111 5.06 -15.83 2.76
CA GLU A 111 4.45 -16.42 1.56
C GLU A 111 5.49 -16.36 0.42
N GLU A 112 6.33 -17.38 0.30
CA GLU A 112 7.51 -17.40 -0.59
C GLU A 112 7.19 -17.20 -2.08
N PHE A 113 5.98 -17.60 -2.51
CA PHE A 113 5.55 -17.51 -3.90
C PHE A 113 4.71 -16.28 -4.20
N LEU A 114 4.42 -15.44 -3.19
CA LEU A 114 3.56 -14.29 -3.36
C LEU A 114 4.34 -13.12 -3.96
N ASN A 115 3.94 -12.70 -5.15
CA ASN A 115 4.39 -11.44 -5.71
C ASN A 115 3.61 -10.29 -5.07
N LEU A 116 4.29 -9.52 -4.21
CA LEU A 116 3.70 -8.37 -3.52
C LEU A 116 3.38 -7.17 -4.43
N MET A 117 3.73 -7.23 -5.72
CA MET A 117 3.48 -6.16 -6.69
C MET A 117 3.97 -4.81 -6.14
N ASN A 118 5.26 -4.76 -5.80
CA ASN A 118 5.88 -3.60 -5.20
C ASN A 118 6.00 -2.45 -6.22
N ILE A 119 5.67 -1.25 -5.78
CA ILE A 119 5.82 0.00 -6.56
C ILE A 119 6.31 1.12 -5.63
N ASP A 120 7.15 2.04 -6.11
CA ASP A 120 7.48 3.24 -5.33
C ASP A 120 6.23 4.13 -5.16
N ILE A 121 6.02 4.71 -3.98
CA ILE A 121 4.83 5.50 -3.71
C ILE A 121 4.71 6.71 -4.66
N ASN A 122 5.81 7.29 -5.11
CA ASN A 122 5.76 8.41 -6.05
C ASN A 122 5.29 7.95 -7.44
N ASP A 123 5.72 6.77 -7.89
CA ASP A 123 5.22 6.16 -9.14
C ASP A 123 3.73 5.82 -9.02
N PHE A 124 3.28 5.27 -7.88
CA PHE A 124 1.85 5.04 -7.64
C PHE A 124 1.04 6.34 -7.65
N GLN A 125 1.54 7.38 -6.98
CA GLN A 125 0.86 8.68 -6.92
C GLN A 125 0.79 9.37 -8.28
N PHE A 126 1.80 9.21 -9.13
CA PHE A 126 1.76 9.72 -10.50
C PHE A 126 0.62 9.09 -11.31
N LEU A 127 0.29 7.83 -11.06
CA LEU A 127 -0.83 7.14 -11.73
C LEU A 127 -2.21 7.54 -11.20
N MET A 128 -2.28 8.26 -10.07
CA MET A 128 -3.56 8.70 -9.50
C MET A 128 -4.17 9.84 -10.34
N PRO A 129 -5.47 9.77 -10.67
CA PRO A 129 -6.17 10.83 -11.39
C PRO A 129 -6.40 12.08 -10.52
N PRO A 130 -6.41 13.28 -11.13
CA PRO A 130 -6.02 13.52 -12.52
C PRO A 130 -4.53 13.26 -12.72
N ILE A 131 -4.19 12.49 -13.75
CA ILE A 131 -2.79 12.30 -14.13
C ILE A 131 -2.34 13.63 -14.71
N GLU A 132 -1.27 14.19 -14.14
CA GLU A 132 -0.65 15.43 -14.60
C GLU A 132 0.70 15.07 -15.26
N PRO A 133 0.69 14.64 -16.54
CA PRO A 133 1.85 14.10 -17.25
C PRO A 133 2.86 15.17 -17.69
N ASP A 134 2.67 16.43 -17.32
CA ASP A 134 3.53 17.54 -17.74
C ASP A 134 4.28 18.16 -16.54
N ASN A 135 4.77 17.31 -15.63
CA ASN A 135 5.71 17.76 -14.62
C ASN A 135 7.17 17.48 -15.04
N ILE A 136 8.13 18.08 -14.34
CA ILE A 136 9.56 17.98 -14.70
C ILE A 136 10.15 16.56 -14.59
N TYR A 137 9.41 15.60 -14.03
CA TYR A 137 9.89 14.24 -13.73
C TYR A 137 9.14 13.16 -14.51
N TYR A 138 7.84 13.31 -14.73
CA TYR A 138 6.97 12.31 -15.33
C TYR A 138 6.30 12.82 -16.60
N HIS A 139 6.16 11.92 -17.56
CA HIS A 139 5.56 12.12 -18.88
C HIS A 139 4.46 11.08 -19.13
N GLU A 140 3.59 11.33 -20.12
CA GLU A 140 2.47 10.42 -20.44
C GLU A 140 2.93 8.98 -20.72
N GLU A 141 4.07 8.82 -21.40
CA GLU A 141 4.70 7.52 -21.67
C GLU A 141 5.07 6.73 -20.41
N ASP A 142 5.30 7.42 -19.28
CA ASP A 142 5.65 6.76 -18.03
C ASP A 142 4.50 5.95 -17.45
N VAL A 143 3.25 6.31 -17.75
CA VAL A 143 2.08 5.54 -17.33
C VAL A 143 2.19 4.11 -17.85
N GLY A 144 2.44 3.95 -19.15
CA GLY A 144 2.61 2.65 -19.78
C GLY A 144 3.84 1.91 -19.27
N ASN A 145 4.96 2.61 -19.09
CA ASN A 145 6.21 2.01 -18.62
C ASN A 145 6.06 1.43 -17.20
N ILE A 146 5.53 2.23 -16.27
CA ILE A 146 5.31 1.81 -14.87
C ILE A 146 4.36 0.62 -14.83
N LEU A 147 3.20 0.70 -15.50
CA LEU A 147 2.21 -0.38 -15.49
C LEU A 147 2.75 -1.68 -16.11
N ASN A 148 3.54 -1.59 -17.18
CA ASN A 148 4.15 -2.76 -17.82
C ASN A 148 5.20 -3.45 -16.94
N GLU A 149 5.91 -2.70 -16.10
CA GLU A 149 6.89 -3.26 -15.15
C GLU A 149 6.21 -3.88 -13.95
N VAL A 150 5.23 -3.19 -13.38
CA VAL A 150 4.37 -3.72 -12.31
C VAL A 150 3.70 -5.01 -12.78
N ALA A 151 3.18 -5.06 -14.01
CA ALA A 151 2.56 -6.25 -14.61
C ALA A 151 3.51 -7.42 -14.86
N ARG A 152 4.83 -7.19 -14.86
CA ARG A 152 5.85 -8.24 -14.91
C ARG A 152 6.35 -8.63 -13.51
N GLY A 153 5.80 -8.02 -12.46
CA GLY A 153 6.21 -8.24 -11.07
C GLY A 153 7.59 -7.66 -10.76
N VAL A 154 8.07 -6.69 -11.56
CA VAL A 154 9.40 -6.08 -11.40
C VAL A 154 9.28 -4.84 -10.53
N THR A 155 9.99 -4.83 -9.40
CA THR A 155 10.18 -3.60 -8.62
C THR A 155 11.24 -2.75 -9.30
N ARG A 156 10.86 -1.56 -9.78
CA ARG A 156 11.80 -0.61 -10.38
C ARG A 156 12.22 0.47 -9.41
N VAL A 157 13.37 1.08 -9.70
CA VAL A 157 13.70 2.38 -9.14
C VAL A 157 12.97 3.44 -9.95
N GLY A 158 12.01 4.13 -9.32
CA GLY A 158 11.22 5.20 -9.95
C GLY A 158 12.09 6.38 -10.39
N LYS A 159 11.54 7.26 -11.24
CA LYS A 159 12.25 8.49 -11.69
C LYS A 159 12.50 9.46 -10.52
N LEU A 160 11.62 9.42 -9.53
CA LEU A 160 11.73 10.15 -8.28
C LEU A 160 11.61 9.15 -7.13
N PRO A 161 12.67 8.39 -6.78
CA PRO A 161 12.57 7.35 -5.77
C PRO A 161 12.31 7.99 -4.40
N SER A 162 11.21 7.61 -3.76
CA SER A 162 10.88 8.04 -2.40
C SER A 162 11.56 7.18 -1.34
N GLY A 163 11.90 5.93 -1.68
CA GLY A 163 12.31 4.90 -0.73
C GLY A 163 11.14 4.30 0.07
N VAL A 164 9.91 4.77 -0.19
CA VAL A 164 8.66 4.21 0.32
C VAL A 164 8.08 3.31 -0.77
N ILE A 165 8.05 2.02 -0.49
CA ILE A 165 7.40 1.04 -1.36
C ILE A 165 5.97 0.85 -0.90
N GLN A 166 5.05 0.86 -1.85
CA GLN A 166 3.73 0.31 -1.69
C GLN A 166 3.71 -1.15 -2.15
N SER A 167 3.39 -2.03 -1.22
CA SER A 167 3.24 -3.47 -1.42
C SER A 167 1.77 -3.86 -1.29
N HIS A 168 1.41 -5.01 -1.83
CA HIS A 168 0.03 -5.47 -1.88
C HIS A 168 -0.11 -6.89 -1.34
N LEU A 169 -1.17 -7.13 -0.57
CA LEU A 169 -1.54 -8.46 -0.09
C LEU A 169 -2.98 -8.82 -0.50
N PRO A 170 -3.27 -10.11 -0.70
CA PRO A 170 -4.63 -10.57 -1.04
C PRO A 170 -5.58 -10.50 0.17
N TYR A 171 -5.03 -10.60 1.37
CA TYR A 171 -5.76 -10.70 2.63
C TYR A 171 -4.81 -10.48 3.82
N ILE A 172 -5.38 -10.37 5.02
CA ILE A 172 -4.63 -10.42 6.28
C ILE A 172 -5.09 -11.66 7.05
N LYS A 173 -4.15 -12.53 7.42
CA LYS A 173 -4.41 -13.64 8.34
C LYS A 173 -4.06 -13.23 9.78
N PRO A 174 -4.71 -13.79 10.82
CA PRO A 174 -4.38 -13.49 12.20
C PRO A 174 -2.89 -13.69 12.52
N GLU A 175 -2.28 -14.76 12.00
CA GLU A 175 -0.87 -15.09 12.20
C GLU A 175 0.12 -14.12 11.56
N TYR A 176 -0.32 -13.27 10.63
CA TYR A 176 0.54 -12.24 10.05
C TYR A 176 0.73 -11.06 11.01
N VAL A 177 -0.20 -10.85 11.95
CA VAL A 177 -0.22 -9.63 12.77
C VAL A 177 0.77 -9.78 13.91
N VAL A 178 1.88 -9.05 13.82
CA VAL A 178 2.91 -9.00 14.86
C VAL A 178 2.49 -8.06 15.98
N ASN A 179 2.05 -6.85 15.62
CA ASN A 179 1.61 -5.82 16.54
C ASN A 179 0.49 -4.97 15.95
N THR A 180 -0.19 -4.25 16.84
CA THR A 180 -1.23 -3.27 16.51
C THR A 180 -0.94 -1.98 17.26
N PHE A 181 -1.01 -0.85 16.57
CA PHE A 181 -0.78 0.47 17.14
C PHE A 181 -1.92 1.43 16.81
N SER A 182 -2.10 2.42 17.67
CA SER A 182 -2.97 3.56 17.38
C SER A 182 -2.41 4.37 16.21
N MET A 183 -3.31 4.92 15.39
CA MET A 183 -2.94 5.85 14.34
C MET A 183 -2.32 7.13 14.92
N PHE A 184 -1.35 7.72 14.21
CA PHE A 184 -0.69 8.97 14.60
C PHE A 184 -0.74 10.03 13.50
N GLY A 185 -0.63 11.30 13.89
CA GLY A 185 -0.58 12.44 12.97
C GLY A 185 0.83 12.71 12.43
N LEU A 186 0.91 13.41 11.30
CA LEU A 186 2.17 13.97 10.80
C LEU A 186 2.55 15.21 11.60
N LEU A 187 3.84 15.38 11.89
CA LEU A 187 4.34 16.62 12.47
C LEU A 187 4.39 17.71 11.41
N ASP A 188 4.07 18.94 11.81
CA ASP A 188 4.15 20.13 10.96
C ASP A 188 5.57 20.34 10.39
#